data_AF-A0A7E6EU67-F1
#
_entry.id   AF-A0A7E6EU67-F1
#
_cell.length_a   1.000
_cell.length_b   1.000
_cell.length_c   1.000
_cell.angle_alpha   90.00
_cell.angle_beta   90.00
_cell.angle_gamma   90.00
#
_symmetry.space_group_name_H-M   'P 1'
#
loop_
_entity.id
_entity.type
_entity.pdbx_description
1 polymer ?
#
loop_
_entity_poly.entity_id
_entity_poly.type
_entity_poly.pdbx_seq_one_letter_code
_entity_poly.pdbx_strand_id
1 'polypeptide(L)'
;MLFIFGLSLVWMPLCQCMSSADLLIVGAAGKDITNEVIDRMQANGLLPNHKTFFQTLASVQSDYGVPFVSENGGIWRINERMLKRIQEACKKALSSTCDLYKEIFHYDISSATINDMDKPLYSGLMIFLYILSLDEPIPENRREQAIYWRKHVNLDGKLGDYLTHSDQILGFENIETPCSGNLVNSSGPPYCKMPNVCSRSAIEKEDIYFPYTDPRIFVKCLDTYKYYIMSCPPDFVWSQTTDACIPQNAGNDNKAYQYSRTTGGSTAIVNSMQLILISFSIYLIELYL
;
A
#
# COMPACT_ATOMS: atom_id res chain seq x y z
N MET A 1 57.55 23.50 24.09
CA MET A 1 56.90 23.38 22.76
C MET A 1 55.66 22.51 22.98
N LEU A 2 54.51 23.12 23.30
CA LEU A 2 53.25 22.41 23.55
C LEU A 2 52.49 22.28 22.21
N PHE A 3 52.21 21.05 21.79
CA PHE A 3 51.38 20.75 20.63
C PHE A 3 49.90 20.85 21.00
N ILE A 4 49.19 21.79 20.37
CA ILE A 4 47.73 21.89 20.42
C ILE A 4 47.17 20.94 19.35
N PHE A 5 46.52 19.85 19.77
CA PHE A 5 45.71 19.03 18.87
C PHE A 5 44.38 19.75 18.62
N GLY A 6 44.16 20.20 17.39
CA GLY A 6 42.87 20.71 16.93
C GLY A 6 41.86 19.58 16.78
N LEU A 7 40.79 19.62 17.56
CA LEU A 7 39.58 18.83 17.30
C LEU A 7 38.87 19.43 16.08
N SER A 8 38.91 18.71 14.96
CA SER A 8 38.00 18.94 13.84
C SER A 8 36.59 18.50 14.23
N LEU A 9 35.70 19.47 14.47
CA LEU A 9 34.25 19.27 14.53
C LEU A 9 33.77 18.78 13.15
N VAL A 10 33.61 17.47 13.01
CA VAL A 10 32.91 16.88 11.87
C VAL A 10 31.42 17.19 12.06
N TRP A 11 30.90 18.11 11.25
CA TRP A 11 29.47 18.33 11.08
C TRP A 11 28.85 17.02 10.57
N MET A 12 28.23 16.26 11.46
CA MET A 12 27.28 15.22 11.05
C MET A 12 26.03 15.93 10.53
N PRO A 13 25.55 15.62 9.31
CA PRO A 13 24.28 16.12 8.84
C PRO A 13 23.19 15.58 9.78
N LEU A 14 22.53 16.50 10.49
CA LEU A 14 21.34 16.18 11.27
C LEU A 14 20.31 15.55 10.33
N CYS A 15 20.01 14.27 10.57
CA CYS A 15 18.87 13.60 9.98
C CYS A 15 17.63 14.42 10.38
N GLN A 16 17.00 15.11 9.43
CA GLN A 16 15.71 15.75 9.65
C GLN A 16 14.71 14.62 9.91
N CYS A 17 14.47 14.30 11.18
CA CYS A 17 13.29 13.53 11.56
C CYS A 17 12.09 14.38 11.16
N MET A 18 11.37 13.98 10.12
CA MET A 18 10.05 14.55 9.82
C MET A 18 9.23 14.53 11.10
N SER A 19 8.65 15.67 11.44
CA SER A 19 7.97 15.78 12.72
C SER A 19 6.55 15.24 12.57
N SER A 20 6.01 14.60 13.61
CA SER A 20 4.62 14.13 13.61
C SER A 20 3.60 15.26 13.37
N ALA A 21 4.01 16.54 13.52
CA ALA A 21 3.18 17.70 13.25
C ALA A 21 2.84 17.86 11.76
N ASP A 22 3.69 17.34 10.86
CA ASP A 22 3.52 17.49 9.41
C ASP A 22 2.29 16.72 8.89
N LEU A 23 1.82 15.70 9.62
CA LEU A 23 0.67 14.89 9.24
C LEU A 23 -0.68 15.61 9.34
N LEU A 24 -0.71 16.74 10.03
CA LEU A 24 -1.88 17.60 10.19
C LEU A 24 -1.78 18.91 9.39
N ILE A 25 -0.70 19.10 8.63
CA ILE A 25 -0.54 20.25 7.75
C ILE A 25 -1.38 20.04 6.49
N VAL A 26 -2.23 21.01 6.18
CA VAL A 26 -3.03 21.03 4.95
C VAL A 26 -2.10 20.99 3.74
N GLY A 27 -2.33 20.03 2.86
CA GLY A 27 -1.57 19.87 1.62
C GLY A 27 -0.17 19.29 1.76
N ALA A 28 0.22 18.85 2.97
CA ALA A 28 1.38 17.99 3.09
C ALA A 28 1.17 16.72 2.25
N ALA A 29 2.20 16.33 1.50
CA ALA A 29 2.12 15.28 0.49
C ALA A 29 3.49 14.63 0.27
N GLY A 30 3.52 13.56 -0.51
CA GLY A 30 4.71 12.82 -0.85
C GLY A 30 4.79 11.46 -0.16
N LYS A 31 5.71 10.63 -0.66
CA LYS A 31 5.89 9.24 -0.22
C LYS A 31 6.24 9.15 1.27
N ASP A 32 7.09 10.04 1.77
CA ASP A 32 7.52 10.02 3.17
C ASP A 32 6.37 10.38 4.12
N ILE A 33 5.58 11.40 3.78
CA ILE A 33 4.37 11.79 4.54
C ILE A 33 3.37 10.63 4.54
N THR A 34 3.15 9.99 3.39
CA THR A 34 2.25 8.85 3.27
C THR A 34 2.71 7.69 4.16
N ASN A 35 4.00 7.36 4.12
CA ASN A 35 4.56 6.27 4.93
C ASN A 35 4.42 6.56 6.42
N GLU A 36 4.67 7.80 6.85
CA GLU A 36 4.51 8.19 8.24
C GLU A 36 3.05 8.10 8.71
N VAL A 37 2.07 8.47 7.87
CA VAL A 37 0.63 8.23 8.18
C VAL A 37 0.35 6.73 8.37
N ILE A 38 0.84 5.90 7.44
CA ILE A 38 0.62 4.44 7.49
C ILE A 38 1.30 3.83 8.72
N ASP A 39 2.52 4.25 9.03
CA ASP A 39 3.27 3.77 10.20
C ASP A 39 2.61 4.22 11.50
N ARG A 40 2.06 5.44 11.56
CA ARG A 40 1.27 5.93 12.69
C ARG A 40 0.00 5.09 12.88
N MET A 41 -0.70 4.74 11.81
CA MET A 41 -1.89 3.89 11.88
C MET A 41 -1.51 2.45 12.31
N GLN A 42 -0.42 1.91 11.79
CA GLN A 42 0.07 0.58 12.14
C GLN A 42 0.52 0.51 13.61
N ALA A 43 1.21 1.53 14.12
CA ALA A 43 1.63 1.63 15.51
C ALA A 43 0.45 1.65 16.50
N ASN A 44 -0.73 2.07 16.05
CA ASN A 44 -1.98 2.05 16.81
C ASN A 44 -2.85 0.81 16.50
N GLY A 45 -2.28 -0.22 15.85
CA GLY A 45 -2.95 -1.50 15.60
C GLY A 45 -4.01 -1.48 14.50
N LEU A 46 -4.08 -0.42 13.69
CA LEU A 46 -5.14 -0.25 12.70
C LEU A 46 -4.87 -1.03 11.41
N LEU A 47 -3.61 -1.21 11.03
CA LEU A 47 -3.21 -1.79 9.74
C LEU A 47 -2.42 -3.09 9.88
N PRO A 48 -2.96 -4.16 10.50
CA PRO A 48 -2.22 -5.42 10.54
C PRO A 48 -2.08 -5.96 9.11
N ASN A 49 -0.83 -6.08 8.65
CA ASN A 49 -0.42 -6.81 7.43
C ASN A 49 -0.83 -6.23 6.06
N HIS A 50 -1.38 -5.01 5.98
CA HIS A 50 -1.82 -4.42 4.71
C HIS A 50 -1.09 -3.12 4.32
N LYS A 51 0.09 -2.83 4.90
CA LYS A 51 0.89 -1.63 4.61
C LYS A 51 1.04 -1.36 3.10
N THR A 52 1.46 -2.38 2.34
CA THR A 52 1.68 -2.25 0.88
C THR A 52 0.40 -1.94 0.11
N PHE A 53 -0.75 -2.46 0.54
CA PHE A 53 -2.04 -2.12 -0.09
C PHE A 53 -2.34 -0.63 0.07
N PHE A 54 -2.22 -0.08 1.28
CA PHE A 54 -2.49 1.35 1.52
C PHE A 54 -1.46 2.28 0.87
N GLN A 55 -0.19 1.87 0.78
CA GLN A 55 0.83 2.57 -0.02
C GLN A 55 0.45 2.59 -1.50
N THR A 56 -0.03 1.46 -2.03
CA THR A 56 -0.45 1.34 -3.43
C THR A 56 -1.65 2.23 -3.71
N LEU A 57 -2.64 2.26 -2.82
CA LEU A 57 -3.78 3.18 -2.91
C LEU A 57 -3.33 4.64 -2.97
N ALA A 58 -2.44 5.08 -2.08
CA ALA A 58 -1.93 6.44 -2.08
C ALA A 58 -1.21 6.80 -3.39
N SER A 59 -0.39 5.87 -3.90
CA SER A 59 0.38 6.09 -5.11
C SER A 59 -0.51 6.13 -6.36
N VAL A 60 -1.41 5.15 -6.53
CA VAL A 60 -2.26 5.05 -7.74
C VAL A 60 -3.35 6.13 -7.80
N GLN A 61 -3.83 6.60 -6.65
CA GLN A 61 -4.94 7.58 -6.61
C GLN A 61 -4.46 9.02 -6.84
N SER A 62 -3.24 9.36 -6.45
CA SER A 62 -2.81 10.75 -6.38
C SER A 62 -1.32 10.98 -6.50
N ASP A 63 -0.53 9.94 -6.79
CA ASP A 63 0.92 9.97 -6.67
C ASP A 63 1.37 10.53 -5.31
N TYR A 64 0.84 9.93 -4.24
CA TYR A 64 1.11 10.36 -2.86
C TYR A 64 0.66 11.80 -2.54
N GLY A 65 -0.35 12.30 -3.25
CA GLY A 65 -0.90 13.64 -3.10
C GLY A 65 -0.16 14.71 -3.92
N VAL A 66 0.64 14.33 -4.92
CA VAL A 66 1.45 15.24 -5.72
C VAL A 66 0.89 15.36 -7.15
N PRO A 67 0.58 16.57 -7.66
CA PRO A 67 0.51 17.84 -6.91
C PRO A 67 -0.68 17.84 -5.95
N PHE A 68 -0.55 18.64 -4.88
CA PHE A 68 -1.65 18.88 -3.96
C PHE A 68 -2.79 19.60 -4.68
N VAL A 69 -4.01 19.12 -4.46
CA VAL A 69 -5.25 19.74 -4.92
C VAL A 69 -6.19 19.81 -3.72
N SER A 70 -6.52 21.03 -3.30
CA SER A 70 -7.39 21.26 -2.14
C SER A 70 -8.81 20.78 -2.40
N GLU A 71 -9.46 20.34 -1.33
CA GLU A 71 -10.84 19.81 -1.31
C GLU A 71 -11.05 18.61 -2.24
N ASN A 72 -9.96 17.92 -2.61
CA ASN A 72 -9.98 16.77 -3.52
C ASN A 72 -9.66 15.46 -2.80
N GLY A 73 -10.01 15.38 -1.51
CA GLY A 73 -9.94 14.15 -0.72
C GLY A 73 -8.54 13.76 -0.23
N GLY A 74 -7.57 14.68 -0.29
CA GLY A 74 -6.19 14.43 0.14
C GLY A 74 -5.45 13.37 -0.66
N ILE A 75 -4.52 12.67 0.00
CA ILE A 75 -3.64 11.65 -0.60
C ILE A 75 -4.46 10.46 -1.13
N TRP A 76 -5.48 10.00 -0.42
CA TRP A 76 -6.26 8.82 -0.84
C TRP A 76 -7.50 9.15 -1.69
N ARG A 77 -7.69 10.42 -2.09
CA ARG A 77 -8.82 10.89 -2.92
C ARG A 77 -10.19 10.47 -2.36
N ILE A 78 -10.39 10.69 -1.06
CA ILE A 78 -11.69 10.49 -0.43
C ILE A 78 -12.72 11.39 -1.10
N ASN A 79 -13.84 10.82 -1.57
CA ASN A 79 -14.95 11.60 -2.12
C ASN A 79 -16.15 11.65 -1.16
N GLU A 80 -17.13 12.48 -1.48
CA GLU A 80 -18.33 12.66 -0.65
C GLU A 80 -19.12 11.36 -0.42
N ARG A 81 -19.14 10.46 -1.41
CA ARG A 81 -19.82 9.16 -1.28
C ARG A 81 -19.14 8.29 -0.23
N MET A 82 -17.81 8.23 -0.26
CA MET A 82 -17.02 7.51 0.74
C MET A 82 -17.23 8.11 2.13
N LEU A 83 -17.12 9.43 2.25
CA LEU A 83 -17.32 10.16 3.50
C LEU A 83 -18.69 9.87 4.13
N LYS A 84 -19.76 9.98 3.33
CA LYS A 84 -21.13 9.69 3.79
C LYS A 84 -21.29 8.25 4.27
N ARG A 85 -20.73 7.27 3.53
CA ARG A 85 -20.77 5.87 3.92
C ARG A 85 -20.12 5.65 5.30
N ILE A 86 -18.98 6.28 5.53
CA ILE A 86 -18.25 6.16 6.80
C ILE A 86 -19.03 6.79 7.94
N GLN A 87 -19.59 7.98 7.73
CA GLN A 87 -20.43 8.65 8.73
C GLN A 87 -21.67 7.82 9.09
N GLU A 88 -22.30 7.14 8.12
CA GLU A 88 -23.39 6.20 8.36
C GLU A 88 -22.92 4.94 9.11
N ALA A 89 -21.74 4.42 8.76
CA ALA A 89 -21.14 3.27 9.43
C ALA A 89 -20.76 3.58 10.88
N CYS A 90 -20.21 4.76 11.17
CA CYS A 90 -19.90 5.22 12.53
C CYS A 90 -21.14 5.35 13.41
N LYS A 91 -22.33 5.53 12.85
CA LYS A 91 -23.59 5.52 13.61
C LYS A 91 -24.13 4.11 13.87
N LYS A 92 -23.51 3.09 13.28
CA LYS A 92 -23.99 1.70 13.26
C LYS A 92 -22.83 0.74 13.49
N ALA A 93 -22.40 0.05 12.43
CA ALA A 93 -21.48 -1.08 12.50
C ALA A 93 -20.08 -0.72 13.01
N LEU A 94 -19.64 0.52 12.83
CA LEU A 94 -18.30 0.99 13.22
C LEU A 94 -18.31 1.96 14.41
N SER A 95 -19.41 2.08 15.16
CA SER A 95 -19.51 3.06 16.27
C SER A 95 -18.33 2.98 17.24
N SER A 96 -18.04 1.78 17.76
CA SER A 96 -16.93 1.57 18.70
C SER A 96 -15.56 1.90 18.09
N THR A 97 -15.37 1.61 16.80
CA THR A 97 -14.12 1.92 16.10
C THR A 97 -13.96 3.43 15.92
N CYS A 98 -15.04 4.13 15.54
CA CYS A 98 -15.01 5.58 15.37
C CYS A 98 -14.81 6.32 16.71
N ASP A 99 -15.44 5.84 17.79
CA ASP A 99 -15.22 6.37 19.15
C ASP A 99 -13.77 6.20 19.58
N LEU A 100 -13.16 5.04 19.33
CA LEU A 100 -11.74 4.83 19.62
C LEU A 100 -10.85 5.79 18.83
N TYR A 101 -11.15 6.04 17.56
CA TYR A 101 -10.35 6.94 16.72
C TYR A 101 -10.41 8.37 17.23
N LYS A 102 -11.59 8.77 17.72
CA LYS A 102 -11.77 10.07 18.37
C LYS A 102 -10.91 10.18 19.62
N GLU A 103 -10.80 9.12 20.42
CA GLU A 103 -9.92 9.13 21.60
C GLU A 103 -8.42 9.13 21.24
N ILE A 104 -7.99 8.29 20.29
CA ILE A 104 -6.56 8.15 19.92
C ILE A 104 -6.03 9.38 19.16
N PHE A 105 -6.83 9.90 18.23
CA PHE A 105 -6.40 10.97 17.32
C PHE A 105 -7.00 12.33 17.64
N HIS A 106 -7.83 12.41 18.69
CA HIS A 106 -8.52 13.65 19.11
C HIS A 106 -9.31 14.32 17.98
N TYR A 107 -9.86 13.51 17.06
CA TYR A 107 -10.59 13.98 15.89
C TYR A 107 -11.88 13.20 15.66
N ASP A 108 -13.01 13.92 15.58
CA ASP A 108 -14.32 13.31 15.39
C ASP A 108 -14.64 13.10 13.89
N ILE A 109 -14.30 11.90 13.42
CA ILE A 109 -14.52 11.47 12.02
C ILE A 109 -16.00 11.49 11.63
N SER A 110 -16.93 11.33 12.58
CA SER A 110 -18.37 11.34 12.27
C SER A 110 -18.87 12.71 11.80
N SER A 111 -18.12 13.77 12.12
CA SER A 111 -18.38 15.16 11.72
C SER A 111 -17.44 15.69 10.63
N ALA A 112 -16.56 14.84 10.11
CA ALA A 112 -15.55 15.22 9.14
C ALA A 112 -16.14 15.81 7.86
N THR A 113 -15.45 16.79 7.30
CA THR A 113 -15.76 17.41 6.01
C THR A 113 -14.72 17.02 4.96
N ILE A 114 -14.99 17.29 3.68
CA ILE A 114 -14.02 17.04 2.62
C ILE A 114 -12.73 17.87 2.81
N ASN A 115 -12.84 19.08 3.37
CA ASN A 115 -11.72 19.97 3.63
C ASN A 115 -10.77 19.41 4.69
N ASP A 116 -11.29 18.60 5.61
CA ASP A 116 -10.45 17.91 6.58
C ASP A 116 -9.53 16.88 5.93
N MET A 117 -9.93 16.33 4.78
CA MET A 117 -9.15 15.32 4.05
C MET A 117 -7.89 15.89 3.43
N ASP A 118 -7.75 17.23 3.32
CA ASP A 118 -6.50 17.85 2.89
C ASP A 118 -5.36 17.66 3.89
N LYS A 119 -5.65 17.15 5.10
CA LYS A 119 -4.65 16.71 6.07
C LYS A 119 -4.31 15.23 5.85
N PRO A 120 -3.03 14.85 5.70
CA PRO A 120 -2.61 13.47 5.45
C PRO A 120 -3.17 12.45 6.44
N LEU A 121 -3.07 12.72 7.74
CA LEU A 121 -3.54 11.77 8.76
C LEU A 121 -5.04 11.50 8.63
N TYR A 122 -5.83 12.54 8.37
CA TYR A 122 -7.29 12.42 8.29
C TYR A 122 -7.72 11.67 7.04
N SER A 123 -7.13 11.96 5.88
CA SER A 123 -7.39 11.17 4.66
C SER A 123 -6.98 9.70 4.81
N GLY A 124 -5.88 9.42 5.50
CA GLY A 124 -5.42 8.05 5.80
C GLY A 124 -6.38 7.28 6.72
N LEU A 125 -6.80 7.89 7.82
CA LEU A 125 -7.79 7.28 8.73
C LEU A 125 -9.13 7.04 8.02
N MET A 126 -9.53 7.98 7.15
CA MET A 126 -10.78 7.90 6.42
C MET A 126 -10.77 6.77 5.39
N ILE A 127 -9.70 6.60 4.59
CA ILE A 127 -9.64 5.47 3.63
C ILE A 127 -9.68 4.13 4.37
N PHE A 128 -9.07 4.04 5.55
CA PHE A 128 -9.11 2.82 6.32
C PHE A 128 -10.52 2.48 6.82
N LEU A 129 -11.22 3.46 7.41
CA LEU A 129 -12.60 3.25 7.85
C LEU A 129 -13.53 2.97 6.66
N TYR A 130 -13.27 3.58 5.51
CA TYR A 130 -13.99 3.25 4.28
C TYR A 130 -13.84 1.77 3.96
N ILE A 131 -12.61 1.25 3.91
CA ILE A 131 -12.32 -0.15 3.61
C ILE A 131 -12.98 -1.08 4.64
N LEU A 132 -12.91 -0.76 5.93
CA LEU A 132 -13.62 -1.52 6.96
C LEU A 132 -15.14 -1.52 6.77
N SER A 133 -15.72 -0.40 6.31
CA SER A 133 -17.16 -0.28 6.10
C SER A 133 -17.69 -1.11 4.91
N LEU A 134 -16.81 -1.70 4.10
CA LEU A 134 -17.19 -2.53 2.96
C LEU A 134 -17.63 -3.93 3.38
N ASP A 135 -17.22 -4.41 4.57
CA ASP A 135 -17.46 -5.78 5.05
C ASP A 135 -17.00 -6.86 4.05
N GLU A 136 -15.99 -6.52 3.24
CA GLU A 136 -15.30 -7.41 2.31
C GLU A 136 -13.80 -7.43 2.69
N PRO A 137 -13.17 -8.61 2.85
CA PRO A 137 -11.75 -8.67 3.20
C PRO A 137 -10.87 -8.15 2.05
N ILE A 138 -9.77 -7.48 2.39
CA ILE A 138 -8.74 -7.10 1.43
C ILE A 138 -8.11 -8.38 0.87
N PRO A 139 -8.11 -8.61 -0.45
CA PRO A 139 -7.49 -9.80 -1.01
C PRO A 139 -5.97 -9.84 -0.77
N GLU A 140 -5.41 -11.04 -0.63
CA GLU A 140 -3.95 -11.22 -0.48
C GLU A 140 -3.23 -11.12 -1.83
N ASN A 141 -3.89 -11.58 -2.90
CA ASN A 141 -3.34 -11.56 -4.25
C ASN A 141 -3.41 -10.14 -4.83
N ARG A 142 -2.31 -9.68 -5.44
CA ARG A 142 -2.18 -8.31 -5.99
C ARG A 142 -3.17 -8.01 -7.12
N ARG A 143 -3.43 -8.98 -7.99
CA ARG A 143 -4.44 -8.85 -9.06
C ARG A 143 -5.84 -8.76 -8.48
N GLU A 144 -6.14 -9.55 -7.46
CA GLU A 144 -7.41 -9.44 -6.74
C GLU A 144 -7.52 -8.11 -5.98
N GLN A 145 -6.44 -7.60 -5.42
CA GLN A 145 -6.40 -6.24 -4.83
C GLN A 145 -6.65 -5.16 -5.90
N ALA A 146 -6.11 -5.30 -7.11
CA ALA A 146 -6.38 -4.38 -8.21
C ALA A 146 -7.87 -4.40 -8.61
N ILE A 147 -8.47 -5.60 -8.68
CA ILE A 147 -9.91 -5.78 -8.91
C ILE A 147 -10.72 -5.14 -7.76
N TYR A 148 -10.31 -5.35 -6.52
CA TYR A 148 -10.93 -4.81 -5.33
C TYR A 148 -10.89 -3.27 -5.31
N TRP A 149 -9.71 -2.69 -5.57
CA TRP A 149 -9.52 -1.24 -5.71
C TRP A 149 -10.43 -0.67 -6.80
N ARG A 150 -10.49 -1.29 -7.99
CA ARG A 150 -11.38 -0.83 -9.05
C ARG A 150 -12.85 -0.89 -8.61
N LYS A 151 -13.27 -2.02 -8.04
CA LYS A 151 -14.67 -2.24 -7.63
C LYS A 151 -15.13 -1.23 -6.58
N HIS A 152 -14.29 -0.95 -5.59
CA HIS A 152 -14.73 -0.24 -4.38
C HIS A 152 -14.18 1.18 -4.24
N VAL A 153 -13.03 1.48 -4.83
CA VAL A 153 -12.32 2.75 -4.61
C VAL A 153 -12.34 3.62 -5.86
N ASN A 154 -12.06 3.04 -7.04
CA ASN A 154 -12.00 3.77 -8.29
C ASN A 154 -12.60 2.97 -9.46
N LEU A 155 -13.92 3.13 -9.69
CA LEU A 155 -14.69 2.36 -10.68
C LEU A 155 -14.15 2.48 -12.10
N ASP A 156 -13.55 3.62 -12.45
CA ASP A 156 -12.99 3.91 -13.77
C ASP A 156 -11.48 3.59 -13.84
N GLY A 157 -10.90 3.10 -12.73
CA GLY A 157 -9.49 2.75 -12.64
C GLY A 157 -9.13 1.54 -13.51
N LYS A 158 -7.93 1.54 -14.07
CA LYS A 158 -7.39 0.42 -14.85
C LYS A 158 -6.55 -0.49 -13.96
N LEU A 159 -6.72 -1.80 -14.05
CA LEU A 159 -5.92 -2.74 -13.23
C LEU A 159 -4.42 -2.57 -13.46
N GLY A 160 -4.02 -2.29 -14.70
CA GLY A 160 -2.61 -2.09 -15.06
C GLY A 160 -1.95 -0.92 -14.34
N ASP A 161 -2.71 0.13 -14.01
CA ASP A 161 -2.21 1.28 -13.25
C ASP A 161 -1.92 0.83 -11.81
N TYR A 162 -2.89 0.22 -11.13
CA TYR A 162 -2.70 -0.31 -9.77
C TYR A 162 -1.51 -1.26 -9.69
N LEU A 163 -1.43 -2.22 -10.60
CA LEU A 163 -0.36 -3.21 -10.66
C LEU A 163 1.01 -2.54 -10.89
N THR A 164 1.06 -1.49 -11.70
CA THR A 164 2.30 -0.72 -11.92
C THR A 164 2.77 0.03 -10.69
N HIS A 165 1.87 0.69 -9.97
CA HIS A 165 2.22 1.34 -8.71
C HIS A 165 2.61 0.32 -7.64
N SER A 166 1.92 -0.83 -7.58
CA SER A 166 2.27 -1.94 -6.69
C SER A 166 3.67 -2.47 -6.96
N ASP A 167 4.05 -2.63 -8.23
CA ASP A 167 5.37 -3.14 -8.60
C ASP A 167 6.51 -2.23 -8.12
N GLN A 168 6.33 -0.91 -8.26
CA GLN A 168 7.30 0.08 -7.82
C GLN A 168 7.49 0.05 -6.30
N ILE A 169 6.41 -0.15 -5.54
CA ILE A 169 6.45 -0.21 -4.07
C ILE A 169 7.15 -1.49 -3.61
N LEU A 170 6.89 -2.61 -4.27
CA LEU A 170 7.51 -3.90 -3.97
C LEU A 170 8.97 -4.00 -4.45
N GLY A 171 9.45 -3.00 -5.17
CA GLY A 171 10.84 -2.94 -5.63
C GLY A 171 11.14 -3.95 -6.74
N PHE A 172 10.15 -4.32 -7.57
CA PHE A 172 10.47 -5.10 -8.76
C PHE A 172 11.34 -4.27 -9.70
N GLU A 173 12.52 -4.77 -9.99
CA GLU A 173 13.46 -4.12 -10.88
C GLU A 173 13.07 -4.44 -12.33
N ASN A 174 12.84 -3.38 -13.11
CA ASN A 174 12.88 -3.50 -14.56
C ASN A 174 14.32 -3.82 -14.92
N ILE A 175 14.57 -4.99 -15.51
CA ILE A 175 15.94 -5.39 -15.81
C ILE A 175 16.53 -4.47 -16.89
N GLU A 176 15.69 -3.82 -17.73
CA GLU A 176 16.14 -3.00 -18.86
C GLU A 176 15.02 -2.15 -19.52
N THR A 177 15.35 -1.48 -20.65
CA THR A 177 14.39 -0.86 -21.57
C THR A 177 13.35 -1.87 -22.10
N PRO A 178 12.10 -1.42 -22.38
CA PRO A 178 11.02 -2.33 -22.75
C PRO A 178 11.29 -2.98 -24.11
N CYS A 179 11.22 -4.31 -24.14
CA CYS A 179 11.31 -5.10 -25.35
C CYS A 179 10.16 -4.81 -26.30
N SER A 180 10.44 -4.85 -27.61
CA SER A 180 9.48 -4.63 -28.68
C SER A 180 9.70 -5.65 -29.80
N GLY A 181 8.61 -6.24 -30.30
CA GLY A 181 8.62 -7.08 -31.51
C GLY A 181 8.43 -8.59 -31.29
N ASN A 182 7.99 -9.28 -32.36
CA ASN A 182 7.75 -10.73 -32.41
C ASN A 182 9.01 -11.54 -32.79
N LEU A 183 10.20 -10.96 -32.69
CA LEU A 183 11.34 -11.42 -33.48
C LEU A 183 12.30 -12.26 -32.65
N VAL A 184 12.28 -13.57 -32.93
CA VAL A 184 13.27 -14.56 -32.48
C VAL A 184 14.68 -14.25 -33.02
N ASN A 185 14.82 -13.34 -34.01
CA ASN A 185 16.09 -13.08 -34.72
C ASN A 185 16.26 -11.61 -35.19
N SER A 186 16.45 -10.65 -34.29
CA SER A 186 16.93 -9.32 -34.70
C SER A 186 17.64 -8.61 -33.56
N SER A 187 18.47 -7.63 -33.91
CA SER A 187 19.34 -6.70 -33.15
C SER A 187 18.68 -5.93 -32.00
N GLY A 188 17.79 -6.58 -31.26
CA GLY A 188 17.34 -6.15 -29.96
C GLY A 188 18.38 -6.51 -28.89
N PRO A 189 18.21 -5.95 -27.71
CA PRO A 189 19.09 -6.26 -26.60
C PRO A 189 19.09 -7.77 -26.26
N PRO A 190 20.19 -8.36 -25.77
CA PRO A 190 20.40 -9.81 -25.69
C PRO A 190 19.43 -10.57 -24.76
N TYR A 191 18.60 -9.87 -24.00
CA TYR A 191 17.59 -10.39 -23.08
C TYR A 191 16.18 -10.51 -23.70
N CYS A 192 15.88 -9.80 -24.79
CA CYS A 192 14.57 -9.86 -25.48
C CYS A 192 14.44 -11.09 -26.39
N LYS A 193 14.81 -12.29 -25.90
CA LYS A 193 14.90 -13.53 -26.69
C LYS A 193 13.62 -14.38 -26.69
N MET A 194 12.47 -13.82 -26.32
CA MET A 194 11.21 -14.55 -26.33
C MET A 194 10.20 -13.99 -27.34
N PRO A 195 9.27 -14.82 -27.84
CA PRO A 195 8.10 -14.33 -28.55
C PRO A 195 7.32 -13.32 -27.70
N ASN A 196 6.80 -12.26 -28.30
CA ASN A 196 6.01 -11.29 -27.57
C ASN A 196 4.68 -11.91 -27.11
N VAL A 197 4.54 -12.10 -25.80
CA VAL A 197 3.33 -12.63 -25.15
C VAL A 197 2.25 -11.57 -24.96
N CYS A 198 2.58 -10.29 -25.14
CA CYS A 198 1.66 -9.17 -24.97
C CYS A 198 0.76 -9.03 -26.20
N SER A 199 -0.35 -9.76 -26.18
CA SER A 199 -1.38 -9.69 -27.20
C SER A 199 -2.49 -8.69 -26.83
N ARG A 200 -3.23 -8.24 -27.85
CA ARG A 200 -4.42 -7.40 -27.64
C ARG A 200 -5.45 -8.07 -26.74
N SER A 201 -5.69 -9.36 -26.94
CA SER A 201 -6.65 -10.10 -26.13
C SER A 201 -6.18 -10.26 -24.68
N ALA A 202 -4.87 -10.32 -24.42
CA ALA A 202 -4.32 -10.32 -23.07
C ALA A 202 -4.51 -8.95 -22.38
N ILE A 203 -4.14 -7.86 -23.06
CA ILE A 203 -4.27 -6.49 -22.54
C ILE A 203 -5.74 -6.13 -22.29
N GLU A 204 -6.64 -6.46 -23.21
CA GLU A 204 -8.09 -6.26 -23.05
C GLU A 204 -8.69 -7.06 -21.89
N LYS A 205 -8.07 -8.20 -21.53
CA LYS A 205 -8.44 -9.01 -20.36
C LYS A 205 -7.66 -8.63 -19.09
N GLU A 206 -6.85 -7.58 -19.15
CA GLU A 206 -5.98 -7.13 -18.06
C GLU A 206 -5.06 -8.24 -17.53
N ASP A 207 -4.68 -9.16 -18.43
CA ASP A 207 -3.71 -10.23 -18.17
C ASP A 207 -2.34 -9.76 -18.62
N ILE A 208 -1.63 -9.08 -17.70
CA ILE A 208 -0.43 -8.34 -18.03
C ILE A 208 0.87 -8.96 -17.49
N TYR A 209 0.78 -10.11 -16.80
CA TYR A 209 1.97 -10.82 -16.32
C TYR A 209 2.05 -12.22 -16.91
N PHE A 210 3.26 -12.62 -17.31
CA PHE A 210 3.52 -13.93 -17.92
C PHE A 210 4.80 -14.55 -17.37
N PRO A 211 4.87 -15.89 -17.26
CA PRO A 211 6.07 -16.55 -16.75
C PRO A 211 7.23 -16.49 -17.76
N TYR A 212 8.46 -16.45 -17.25
CA TYR A 212 9.69 -16.60 -18.04
C TYR A 212 10.29 -18.00 -17.84
N THR A 213 11.24 -18.40 -18.69
CA THR A 213 11.93 -19.70 -18.58
C THR A 213 12.76 -19.82 -17.30
N ASP A 214 13.42 -18.74 -16.88
CA ASP A 214 14.02 -18.62 -15.55
C ASP A 214 12.91 -18.33 -14.53
N PRO A 215 12.71 -19.16 -13.50
CA PRO A 215 11.62 -19.00 -12.54
C PRO A 215 11.75 -17.76 -11.67
N ARG A 216 12.89 -17.05 -11.66
CA ARG A 216 13.04 -15.77 -10.95
C ARG A 216 12.68 -14.57 -11.83
N ILE A 217 12.37 -14.81 -13.10
CA ILE A 217 12.07 -13.78 -14.08
C ILE A 217 10.62 -13.91 -14.50
N PHE A 218 9.99 -12.77 -14.77
CA PHE A 218 8.65 -12.72 -15.36
C PHE A 218 8.55 -11.58 -16.36
N VAL A 219 7.51 -11.62 -17.18
CA VAL A 219 7.23 -10.60 -18.19
C VAL A 219 6.08 -9.76 -17.71
N LYS A 220 6.22 -8.43 -17.82
CA LYS A 220 5.15 -7.48 -17.61
C LYS A 220 4.81 -6.76 -18.91
N CYS A 221 3.57 -6.90 -19.35
CA CYS A 221 3.06 -6.22 -20.53
C CYS A 221 2.71 -4.76 -20.26
N LEU A 222 2.95 -3.93 -21.27
CA LEU A 222 2.47 -2.57 -21.37
C LEU A 222 1.26 -2.53 -22.31
N ASP A 223 0.46 -1.48 -22.17
CA ASP A 223 -0.67 -1.16 -23.05
C ASP A 223 -0.28 -0.95 -24.52
N THR A 224 1.00 -0.66 -24.78
CA THR A 224 1.59 -0.48 -26.12
C THR A 224 2.05 -1.77 -26.80
N TYR A 225 1.66 -2.95 -26.31
CA TYR A 225 2.14 -4.27 -26.77
C TYR A 225 3.65 -4.49 -26.58
N LYS A 226 4.30 -3.61 -25.80
CA LYS A 226 5.69 -3.77 -25.37
C LYS A 226 5.72 -4.50 -24.03
N TYR A 227 6.90 -4.94 -23.62
CA TYR A 227 7.03 -5.62 -22.33
C TYR A 227 8.34 -5.33 -21.62
N TYR A 228 8.28 -5.35 -20.30
CA TYR A 228 9.45 -5.43 -19.45
C TYR A 228 9.74 -6.87 -19.07
N ILE A 229 11.03 -7.18 -19.00
CA ILE A 229 11.52 -8.35 -18.28
C ILE A 229 11.78 -7.89 -16.85
N MET A 230 11.15 -8.55 -15.90
CA MET A 230 11.16 -8.22 -14.48
C MET A 230 11.91 -9.30 -13.71
N SER A 231 12.67 -8.91 -12.69
CA SER A 231 13.29 -9.86 -11.75
C SER A 231 12.54 -9.89 -10.43
N CYS A 232 12.34 -11.09 -9.89
CA CYS A 232 12.03 -11.26 -8.48
C CYS A 232 13.23 -10.85 -7.60
N PRO A 233 12.98 -10.39 -6.37
CA PRO A 233 14.04 -10.21 -5.36
C PRO A 233 14.82 -11.51 -5.09
N PRO A 234 16.04 -11.43 -4.54
CA PRO A 234 16.83 -12.60 -4.15
C PRO A 234 16.02 -13.56 -3.26
N ASP A 235 16.14 -14.86 -3.51
CA ASP A 235 15.44 -15.97 -2.82
C ASP A 235 13.94 -16.15 -3.13
N PHE A 236 13.41 -15.39 -4.11
CA PHE A 236 12.03 -15.53 -4.59
C PHE A 236 11.95 -16.01 -6.03
N VAL A 237 10.86 -16.70 -6.34
CA VAL A 237 10.49 -17.17 -7.68
C VAL A 237 9.09 -16.66 -8.06
N TRP A 238 8.87 -16.39 -9.33
CA TRP A 238 7.58 -15.94 -9.85
C TRP A 238 6.53 -17.05 -9.76
N SER A 239 5.37 -16.70 -9.22
CA SER A 239 4.18 -17.54 -9.21
C SER A 239 3.08 -16.88 -10.05
N GLN A 240 2.78 -17.49 -11.19
CA GLN A 240 1.72 -17.04 -12.09
C GLN A 240 0.32 -17.14 -11.45
N THR A 241 0.13 -18.04 -10.48
CA THR A 241 -1.16 -18.18 -9.79
C THR A 241 -1.44 -17.01 -8.86
N THR A 242 -0.39 -16.45 -8.25
CA THR A 242 -0.51 -15.36 -7.28
C THR A 242 -0.15 -14.00 -7.87
N ASP A 243 0.27 -13.97 -9.14
CA ASP A 243 0.90 -12.83 -9.80
C ASP A 243 1.92 -12.13 -8.88
N ALA A 244 2.79 -12.91 -8.25
CA ALA A 244 3.73 -12.44 -7.23
C ALA A 244 4.98 -13.31 -7.14
N CYS A 245 6.07 -12.73 -6.66
CA CYS A 245 7.27 -13.45 -6.28
C CYS A 245 7.07 -14.09 -4.90
N ILE A 246 7.18 -15.41 -4.83
CA ILE A 246 7.02 -16.22 -3.61
C ILE A 246 8.37 -16.83 -3.20
N PRO A 247 8.61 -17.11 -1.90
CA PRO A 247 9.86 -17.72 -1.47
C PRO A 247 10.12 -19.04 -2.19
N GLN A 248 11.35 -19.26 -2.69
CA GLN A 248 11.70 -20.45 -3.49
C GLN A 248 11.42 -21.78 -2.76
N ASN A 249 11.47 -21.77 -1.42
CA ASN A 249 11.24 -22.95 -0.57
C ASN A 249 9.78 -23.15 -0.14
N ALA A 250 8.84 -22.35 -0.64
CA ALA A 250 7.41 -22.49 -0.29
C ALA A 250 6.79 -23.83 -0.73
N GLY A 251 7.48 -24.60 -1.59
CA GLY A 251 7.04 -25.89 -2.12
C GLY A 251 7.21 -27.12 -1.21
N ASN A 252 7.91 -27.03 -0.07
CA ASN A 252 8.06 -28.16 0.86
C ASN A 252 7.31 -27.99 2.20
N ASP A 253 6.83 -26.78 2.50
CA ASP A 253 6.03 -26.51 3.68
C ASP A 253 4.67 -25.93 3.25
N ASN A 254 3.74 -26.82 2.92
CA ASN A 254 2.29 -26.53 2.84
C ASN A 254 1.68 -26.06 4.19
N LYS A 255 2.47 -25.46 5.08
CA LYS A 255 2.07 -24.94 6.38
C LYS A 255 2.45 -23.47 6.63
N ALA A 256 3.27 -22.84 5.77
CA ALA A 256 3.63 -21.42 5.94
C ALA A 256 2.75 -20.43 5.13
N TYR A 257 2.08 -20.88 4.06
CA TYR A 257 1.07 -20.08 3.33
C TYR A 257 -0.38 -20.41 3.75
N GLN A 258 -0.56 -21.23 4.80
CA GLN A 258 -1.87 -21.57 5.37
C GLN A 258 -2.21 -20.74 6.62
N TYR A 259 -1.34 -19.81 7.06
CA TYR A 259 -1.59 -19.03 8.28
C TYR A 259 -2.70 -17.95 8.14
N SER A 260 -3.27 -17.77 6.96
CA SER A 260 -4.42 -16.85 6.74
C SER A 260 -5.72 -17.57 6.39
N ARG A 261 -5.77 -18.91 6.53
CA ARG A 261 -6.96 -19.72 6.18
C ARG A 261 -7.63 -20.33 7.42
N THR A 262 -7.81 -19.54 8.47
CA THR A 262 -8.74 -19.89 9.57
C THR A 262 -9.47 -18.64 10.06
N THR A 263 -10.72 -18.52 9.60
CA THR A 263 -11.90 -18.05 10.34
C THR A 263 -11.87 -16.69 11.06
N GLY A 264 -12.71 -15.76 10.57
CA GLY A 264 -13.29 -14.65 11.34
C GLY A 264 -13.04 -13.29 10.68
N GLY A 265 -13.85 -12.82 9.73
CA GLY A 265 -15.29 -12.64 9.89
C GLY A 265 -15.55 -11.63 11.02
N SER A 266 -15.35 -10.33 10.73
CA SER A 266 -15.80 -9.09 11.40
C SER A 266 -15.88 -9.02 12.95
N THR A 267 -15.38 -10.01 13.68
CA THR A 267 -15.46 -10.16 15.14
C THR A 267 -14.08 -10.35 15.78
N ALA A 268 -13.08 -10.82 15.03
CA ALA A 268 -11.72 -11.00 15.52
C ALA A 268 -10.98 -9.66 15.74
N ILE A 269 -11.26 -8.65 14.93
CA ILE A 269 -10.66 -7.30 15.07
C ILE A 269 -11.13 -6.62 16.36
N VAL A 270 -12.36 -6.92 16.81
CA VAL A 270 -12.94 -6.38 18.04
C VAL A 270 -12.27 -7.00 19.29
N ASN A 271 -11.91 -8.29 19.23
CA ASN A 271 -11.28 -9.00 20.34
C ASN A 271 -9.79 -8.68 20.50
N SER A 272 -9.04 -8.47 19.41
CA SER A 272 -7.64 -8.05 19.51
C SER A 272 -7.50 -6.60 19.98
N MET A 273 -8.44 -5.71 19.63
CA MET A 273 -8.48 -4.33 20.13
C MET A 273 -8.88 -4.24 21.62
N GLN A 274 -9.74 -5.14 22.13
CA GLN A 274 -10.03 -5.20 23.57
C GLN A 274 -8.80 -5.53 24.42
N LEU A 275 -7.90 -6.39 23.93
CA LEU A 275 -6.65 -6.74 24.63
C LEU A 275 -5.67 -5.55 24.70
N ILE A 276 -5.64 -4.70 23.66
CA ILE A 276 -4.80 -3.50 23.64
C ILE A 276 -5.32 -2.46 24.64
N LEU A 277 -6.64 -2.29 24.76
CA LEU A 277 -7.25 -1.39 25.75
C LEU A 277 -6.94 -1.81 27.20
N ILE A 278 -6.87 -3.11 27.49
CA ILE A 278 -6.50 -3.59 28.84
C ILE A 278 -5.03 -3.25 29.12
N SER A 279 -4.13 -3.39 28.13
CA SER A 279 -2.71 -3.05 28.29
C SER A 279 -2.44 -1.55 28.48
N PHE A 280 -3.17 -0.67 27.76
CA PHE A 280 -3.10 0.78 27.93
C PHE A 280 -3.70 1.24 29.26
N SER A 281 -4.79 0.59 29.72
CA SER A 281 -5.41 0.91 31.02
C SER A 281 -4.49 0.52 32.19
N ILE A 282 -3.74 -0.58 32.07
CA ILE A 282 -2.75 -1.00 33.07
C ILE A 282 -1.56 -0.02 33.10
N TYR A 283 -1.08 0.42 31.93
CA TYR A 283 0.03 1.39 31.85
C TYR A 283 -0.31 2.76 32.45
N LEU A 284 -1.57 3.20 32.35
CA LEU A 284 -2.03 4.45 32.97
C LEU A 284 -2.23 4.32 34.49
N ILE A 285 -2.53 3.13 35.01
CA ILE A 285 -2.64 2.88 36.45
C ILE A 285 -1.25 2.85 37.11
N GLU A 286 -0.22 2.32 36.46
CA GLU A 286 1.17 2.33 36.98
C GLU A 286 1.83 3.73 36.94
N LEU A 287 1.32 4.66 36.14
CA LEU A 287 1.79 6.05 36.11
C LEU A 287 1.10 6.97 37.14
N TYR A 288 0.04 6.49 37.80
CA TYR A 288 -0.77 7.25 38.75
C TYR A 288 -0.82 6.64 40.17
N LEU A 289 -0.06 5.58 40.44
CA LEU A 289 0.22 5.01 41.77
C LEU A 289 1.71 5.16 42.10
#